data_AF-A0A136KHZ6-F1
#
_entry.id   AF-A0A136KHZ6-F1
#
_cell.length_a   1.000
_cell.length_b   1.000
_cell.length_c   1.000
_cell.angle_alpha   90.00
_cell.angle_beta   90.00
_cell.angle_gamma   90.00
#
_symmetry.space_group_name_H-M   'P 1'
#
loop_
_entity.id
_entity.type
_entity.pdbx_description
1 polymer ?
#
loop_
_entity_poly.entity_id
_entity_poly.type
_entity_poly.pdbx_seq_one_letter_code
_entity_poly.pdbx_strand_id
1 'polypeptide(L)'
;MDMPSCHHYHFLIKQTKDNGTKDFIGNLQNGYAKYFNKRNERHGSLFCSGFKAKLVGNEDEWLHILRYIELNPVTSKIIPVNSLETYPHTSFRYRYSEEKNAFTSNGMVHGRFGSFEEYRDFVYNQAAYQIHLREIKHLLVD
;
A
#
# COMPACT_ATOMS: atom_id res chain seq x y z
N MET A 1 18.97 16.42 -1.75
CA MET A 1 17.72 16.22 -2.50
C MET A 1 17.40 14.75 -2.38
N ASP A 2 16.63 14.36 -1.37
CA ASP A 2 16.38 12.94 -1.11
C ASP A 2 15.54 12.34 -2.23
N MET A 3 16.04 11.25 -2.81
CA MET A 3 15.29 10.46 -3.78
C MET A 3 13.96 10.00 -3.15
N PRO A 4 12.86 9.97 -3.90
CA PRO A 4 11.64 9.31 -3.45
C PRO A 4 11.98 7.86 -3.07
N SER A 5 11.83 7.51 -1.80
CA SER A 5 12.21 6.20 -1.29
C SER A 5 11.18 5.13 -1.68
N CYS A 6 11.18 4.72 -2.95
CA CYS A 6 10.38 3.58 -3.43
C CYS A 6 11.13 2.27 -3.15
N HIS A 7 11.22 1.89 -1.87
CA HIS A 7 11.95 0.69 -1.44
C HIS A 7 11.11 -0.28 -0.60
N HIS A 8 9.81 -0.02 -0.46
CA HIS A 8 8.91 -0.85 0.35
C HIS A 8 7.48 -0.79 -0.18
N TYR A 9 6.65 -1.73 0.28
CA TYR A 9 5.23 -1.84 -0.04
C TYR A 9 4.41 -1.98 1.24
N HIS A 10 3.15 -1.57 1.18
CA HIS A 10 2.19 -1.71 2.27
C HIS A 10 1.02 -2.58 1.81
N PHE A 11 0.58 -3.49 2.67
CA PHE A 11 -0.57 -4.35 2.41
C PHE A 11 -1.59 -4.22 3.53
N LEU A 12 -2.88 -4.16 3.15
CA LEU A 12 -4.01 -4.34 4.05
C LEU A 12 -4.68 -5.66 3.71
N ILE A 13 -4.48 -6.67 4.54
CA ILE A 13 -4.89 -8.06 4.27
C ILE A 13 -5.72 -8.63 5.41
N LYS A 14 -6.71 -9.44 5.04
CA LYS A 14 -7.52 -10.22 5.98
C LYS A 14 -6.97 -11.65 6.02
N GLN A 15 -6.55 -12.10 7.20
CA GLN A 15 -6.13 -13.48 7.39
C GLN A 15 -7.35 -14.41 7.35
N THR A 16 -7.31 -15.43 6.51
CA THR A 16 -8.41 -16.41 6.33
C THR A 16 -8.09 -17.80 6.91
N LYS A 17 -6.85 -18.02 7.34
CA LYS A 17 -6.36 -19.24 7.97
C LYS A 17 -5.20 -18.92 8.91
N ASP A 18 -4.95 -19.77 9.89
CA ASP A 18 -3.84 -19.60 10.82
C ASP A 18 -2.50 -19.46 10.10
N ASN A 19 -1.69 -18.50 10.56
CA ASN A 19 -0.40 -18.10 9.95
C ASN A 19 -0.48 -17.65 8.48
N GLY A 20 -1.68 -17.49 7.90
CA GLY A 20 -1.86 -17.19 6.48
C GLY A 20 -1.14 -15.93 6.02
N THR A 21 -1.13 -14.88 6.84
CA THR A 21 -0.40 -13.63 6.52
C THR A 21 1.11 -13.85 6.46
N LYS A 22 1.67 -14.56 7.45
CA LYS A 22 3.10 -14.85 7.53
C LYS A 22 3.56 -15.67 6.33
N ASP A 23 2.81 -16.73 6.01
CA ASP A 23 3.14 -17.63 4.91
C ASP A 23 3.00 -16.92 3.55
N PHE A 24 1.95 -16.12 3.38
CA PHE A 24 1.73 -15.35 2.15
C PHE A 24 2.87 -14.38 1.87
N ILE A 25 3.21 -13.52 2.84
CA ILE A 25 4.28 -12.52 2.67
C ILE A 25 5.65 -13.21 2.55
N GLY A 26 5.90 -14.27 3.32
CA GLY A 26 7.13 -15.05 3.23
C GLY A 26 7.33 -15.67 1.84
N ASN A 27 6.28 -16.25 1.27
CA ASN A 27 6.34 -16.82 -0.08
C ASN A 27 6.54 -15.74 -1.15
N LEU A 28 5.83 -14.60 -1.04
CA LEU A 28 5.97 -13.47 -1.94
C LEU A 28 7.41 -12.92 -1.95
N GLN A 29 7.96 -12.62 -0.77
CA GLN A 29 9.30 -12.08 -0.62
C GLN A 29 10.36 -13.07 -1.12
N ASN A 30 10.30 -14.33 -0.69
CA ASN A 30 11.27 -15.34 -1.10
C ASN A 30 11.21 -15.64 -2.60
N GLY A 31 10.00 -15.73 -3.16
CA GLY A 31 9.80 -15.94 -4.60
C GLY A 31 10.38 -14.79 -5.42
N TYR A 32 10.05 -13.55 -5.05
CA TYR A 32 10.57 -12.37 -5.73
C TYR A 32 12.10 -12.23 -5.61
N ALA A 33 12.66 -12.46 -4.41
CA ALA A 33 14.09 -12.39 -4.18
C ALA A 33 14.85 -13.42 -5.04
N LYS A 34 14.37 -14.67 -5.10
CA LYS A 34 14.97 -15.72 -5.95
C LYS A 34 14.90 -15.36 -7.43
N TYR A 35 13.73 -14.89 -7.89
CA TYR A 35 13.54 -14.45 -9.27
C TYR A 35 14.50 -13.32 -9.65
N PHE A 36 14.52 -12.26 -8.84
CA PHE A 36 15.35 -11.08 -9.08
C PHE A 36 16.83 -11.43 -9.06
N ASN A 37 17.28 -12.20 -8.06
CA ASN A 37 18.67 -12.63 -7.96
C ASN A 37 19.09 -13.47 -9.17
N LYS A 38 18.26 -14.44 -9.59
CA LYS A 38 18.55 -15.27 -10.78
C LYS A 38 18.59 -14.43 -12.06
N ARG A 39 17.66 -13.48 -12.22
CA ARG A 39 17.58 -12.63 -13.42
C ARG A 39 18.77 -11.66 -13.55
N ASN A 40 19.32 -11.20 -12.43
CA ASN A 40 20.38 -10.19 -12.40
C ASN A 40 21.74 -10.76 -11.96
N GLU A 41 21.90 -12.09 -11.97
CA GLU A 41 23.14 -12.78 -11.57
C GLU A 41 23.68 -12.33 -10.18
N ARG A 42 22.76 -11.97 -9.29
CA ARG A 42 23.07 -11.47 -7.95
C ARG A 42 23.03 -12.61 -6.93
N HIS A 43 23.89 -12.51 -5.91
CA HIS A 43 23.85 -13.36 -4.73
C HIS A 43 23.51 -12.56 -3.46
N GLY A 44 22.93 -13.22 -2.45
CA GLY A 44 22.62 -12.63 -1.15
C GLY A 44 21.17 -12.14 -0.97
N SER A 45 20.89 -11.54 0.19
CA SER A 45 19.54 -11.06 0.55
C SER A 45 19.10 -9.90 -0.34
N LEU A 46 17.87 -9.93 -0.87
CA LEU A 46 17.30 -8.78 -1.59
C LEU A 46 16.63 -7.78 -0.64
N PHE A 47 15.92 -8.27 0.37
CA PHE A 47 15.21 -7.44 1.34
C PHE A 47 16.09 -7.19 2.57
N CYS A 48 16.17 -5.94 3.02
CA CYS A 48 17.03 -5.56 4.16
C CYS A 48 16.46 -5.98 5.52
N SER A 49 15.14 -6.15 5.63
CA SER A 49 14.46 -6.55 6.87
C SER A 49 13.27 -7.46 6.59
N GLY A 50 12.87 -8.25 7.59
CA GLY A 50 11.60 -8.97 7.55
C GLY A 50 10.40 -8.02 7.48
N PHE A 51 9.24 -8.56 7.09
CA PHE A 51 8.00 -7.79 7.10
C PHE A 51 7.59 -7.44 8.55
N LYS A 52 6.94 -6.29 8.70
CA LYS A 52 6.29 -5.88 9.95
C LYS A 52 4.78 -6.00 9.77
N ALA A 53 4.09 -6.41 10.81
CA ALA A 53 2.63 -6.50 10.82
C ALA A 53 2.06 -5.84 12.06
N LYS A 54 0.94 -5.13 11.90
CA LYS A 54 0.13 -4.57 12.98
C LYS A 54 -1.30 -5.07 12.80
N LEU A 55 -1.91 -5.58 13.86
CA LEU A 55 -3.32 -5.95 13.85
C LEU A 55 -4.17 -4.68 13.73
N VAL A 56 -5.18 -4.73 12.85
CA VAL A 56 -6.20 -3.69 12.72
C VAL A 56 -7.41 -4.15 13.52
N GLY A 57 -7.68 -3.47 14.63
CA GLY A 57 -8.65 -3.93 15.63
C GLY A 57 -10.07 -3.40 15.41
N ASN A 58 -10.22 -2.27 14.72
CA ASN A 58 -11.52 -1.63 14.52
C ASN A 58 -11.62 -0.95 13.14
N GLU A 59 -12.83 -0.46 12.84
CA GLU A 59 -13.14 0.17 11.56
C GLU A 59 -12.40 1.50 11.36
N ASP A 60 -12.26 2.33 12.39
CA ASP A 60 -11.55 3.61 12.29
C ASP A 60 -10.07 3.41 11.94
N GLU A 61 -9.41 2.44 12.58
CA GLU A 61 -8.05 2.04 12.24
C GLU A 61 -7.98 1.51 10.80
N TRP A 62 -8.96 0.71 10.39
CA TRP A 62 -9.04 0.17 9.04
C TRP A 62 -9.18 1.27 7.99
N LEU A 63 -10.08 2.23 8.19
CA LEU A 63 -10.25 3.40 7.33
C LEU A 63 -8.97 4.22 7.25
N HIS A 64 -8.36 4.52 8.41
CA HIS A 64 -7.12 5.28 8.45
C HIS A 64 -6.01 4.60 7.64
N ILE A 65 -5.81 3.29 7.83
CA ILE A 65 -4.76 2.53 7.14
C ILE A 65 -5.08 2.38 5.65
N LEU A 66 -6.33 2.12 5.28
CA LEU A 66 -6.77 2.05 3.89
C LEU A 66 -6.39 3.32 3.14
N ARG A 67 -6.78 4.48 3.68
CA ARG A 67 -6.42 5.78 3.09
C ARG A 67 -4.91 5.98 3.05
N TYR A 68 -4.22 5.68 4.16
CA TYR A 68 -2.76 5.86 4.25
C TYR A 68 -2.02 5.12 3.14
N ILE A 69 -2.43 3.89 2.85
CA ILE A 69 -1.83 3.03 1.82
C ILE A 69 -2.10 3.61 0.43
N GLU A 70 -3.35 3.96 0.11
CA GLU A 70 -3.70 4.50 -1.21
C GLU A 70 -2.96 5.82 -1.49
N LEU A 71 -2.81 6.68 -0.48
CA LEU A 71 -2.07 7.95 -0.59
C LEU A 71 -0.54 7.80 -0.47
N ASN A 72 -0.01 6.61 -0.23
CA ASN A 72 1.43 6.45 -0.03
C ASN A 72 2.27 6.91 -1.24
N PRO A 73 1.93 6.58 -2.50
CA PRO A 73 2.72 7.04 -3.65
C PRO A 73 2.74 8.56 -3.79
N VAL A 74 1.62 9.22 -3.47
CA VAL A 74 1.50 10.68 -3.49
C VAL A 74 2.38 11.29 -2.40
N THR A 75 2.22 10.82 -1.16
CA THR A 75 2.97 11.36 -0.02
C THR A 75 4.46 11.05 -0.09
N SER A 76 4.84 9.95 -0.74
CA SER A 76 6.24 9.60 -1.04
C SER A 76 6.83 10.41 -2.20
N LYS A 77 6.07 11.34 -2.79
CA LYS A 77 6.46 12.13 -3.97
C LYS A 77 6.85 11.26 -5.18
N ILE A 78 6.30 10.04 -5.27
CA ILE A 78 6.49 9.14 -6.41
C ILE A 78 5.62 9.59 -7.58
N ILE A 79 4.40 10.04 -7.27
CA ILE A 79 3.45 10.57 -8.25
C ILE A 79 2.81 11.86 -7.72
N PRO A 80 2.32 12.75 -8.60
CA PRO A 80 1.44 13.82 -8.17
C PRO A 80 0.04 13.29 -7.83
N VAL A 81 -0.69 14.03 -6.99
CA VAL A 81 -2.00 13.60 -6.44
C VAL A 81 -3.07 13.35 -7.52
N ASN A 82 -2.99 14.08 -8.63
CA ASN A 82 -3.89 13.93 -9.78
C ASN A 82 -3.61 12.66 -10.62
N SER A 83 -2.52 11.94 -10.36
CA SER A 83 -2.21 10.67 -11.04
C SER A 83 -2.63 9.43 -10.24
N LEU A 84 -3.17 9.58 -9.03
CA LEU A 84 -3.50 8.43 -8.18
C LEU A 84 -4.52 7.48 -8.84
N GLU A 85 -5.51 8.02 -9.53
CA GLU A 85 -6.60 7.24 -10.14
C GLU A 85 -6.12 6.29 -11.26
N THR A 86 -5.02 6.62 -11.92
CA THR A 86 -4.47 5.82 -13.03
C THR A 86 -3.22 5.03 -12.63
N TYR A 87 -2.67 5.27 -11.43
CA TYR A 87 -1.40 4.70 -11.01
C TYR A 87 -1.50 3.18 -10.80
N PRO A 88 -0.73 2.35 -11.54
CA PRO A 88 -0.89 0.90 -11.57
C PRO A 88 -0.47 0.19 -10.28
N HIS A 89 0.31 0.83 -9.42
CA HIS A 89 0.89 0.20 -8.22
C HIS A 89 0.10 0.52 -6.94
N THR A 90 -1.20 0.76 -7.07
CA THR A 90 -2.16 0.92 -5.95
C THR A 90 -3.41 0.10 -6.20
N SER A 91 -4.15 -0.23 -5.15
CA SER A 91 -5.47 -0.83 -5.29
C SER A 91 -6.53 0.17 -5.73
N PHE A 92 -6.29 1.48 -5.57
CA PHE A 92 -7.23 2.56 -5.85
C PHE A 92 -7.93 2.41 -7.20
N ARG A 93 -7.16 2.28 -8.30
CA ARG A 93 -7.71 2.13 -9.66
C ARG A 93 -8.55 0.87 -9.88
N TYR A 94 -8.39 -0.15 -9.04
CA TYR A 94 -9.06 -1.45 -9.16
C TYR A 94 -10.31 -1.56 -8.28
N ARG A 95 -10.59 -0.57 -7.41
CA ARG A 95 -11.69 -0.67 -6.44
C ARG A 95 -13.06 -0.70 -7.10
N TYR A 96 -13.29 0.15 -8.09
CA TYR A 96 -14.58 0.27 -8.78
C TYR A 96 -14.44 0.15 -10.31
N SER A 97 -13.29 -0.34 -10.78
CA SER A 97 -13.06 -0.61 -12.20
C SER A 97 -13.56 -2.00 -12.59
N GLU A 98 -13.94 -2.15 -13.86
CA GLU A 98 -14.15 -3.46 -14.48
C GLU A 98 -12.84 -4.26 -14.58
N GLU A 99 -11.70 -3.57 -14.58
CA GLU A 99 -10.37 -4.16 -14.53
C GLU A 99 -10.16 -4.85 -13.19
N LYS A 100 -10.05 -6.18 -13.23
CA LYS A 100 -9.77 -7.00 -12.04
C LYS A 100 -8.29 -7.33 -11.99
N ASN A 101 -7.71 -7.29 -10.79
CA ASN A 101 -6.43 -7.90 -10.52
C ASN A 101 -6.59 -9.07 -9.54
N ALA A 102 -5.66 -10.02 -9.56
CA ALA A 102 -5.73 -11.22 -8.72
C ALA A 102 -5.42 -10.96 -7.23
N PHE A 103 -5.02 -9.73 -6.87
CA PHE A 103 -4.48 -9.39 -5.56
C PHE A 103 -5.42 -8.56 -4.69
N THR A 104 -6.47 -7.97 -5.27
CA THR A 104 -7.35 -7.00 -4.59
C THR A 104 -8.72 -7.61 -4.34
N SER A 105 -9.17 -7.54 -3.09
CA SER A 105 -10.55 -7.82 -2.72
C SER A 105 -11.29 -6.51 -2.47
N ASN A 106 -12.45 -6.34 -3.09
CA ASN A 106 -13.23 -5.09 -3.00
C ASN A 106 -14.41 -5.17 -2.04
N GLY A 107 -14.79 -6.36 -1.57
CA GLY A 107 -16.00 -6.55 -0.77
C GLY A 107 -16.12 -5.67 0.47
N MET A 108 -15.04 -5.48 1.25
CA MET A 108 -15.09 -4.58 2.42
C MET A 108 -15.16 -3.10 2.03
N VAL A 109 -14.53 -2.71 0.93
CA VAL A 109 -14.59 -1.33 0.42
C VAL A 109 -15.99 -1.03 -0.11
N HIS A 110 -16.52 -1.92 -0.95
CA HIS A 110 -17.89 -1.82 -1.49
C HIS A 110 -18.96 -1.86 -0.39
N GLY A 111 -18.76 -2.68 0.64
CA GLY A 111 -19.68 -2.71 1.78
C GLY A 111 -19.67 -1.41 2.60
N ARG A 112 -18.57 -0.64 2.54
CA ARG A 112 -18.41 0.60 3.30
C ARG A 112 -18.76 1.86 2.51
N PHE A 113 -18.46 1.88 1.22
CA PHE A 113 -18.64 3.01 0.33
C PHE A 113 -19.61 2.60 -0.78
N GLY A 114 -20.72 3.32 -0.90
CA GLY A 114 -21.79 3.00 -1.84
C GLY A 114 -21.41 3.26 -3.30
N SER A 115 -20.40 4.11 -3.54
CA SER A 115 -19.92 4.44 -4.88
C SER A 115 -18.42 4.70 -4.94
N PHE A 116 -17.89 4.79 -6.17
CA PHE A 116 -16.51 5.21 -6.39
C PHE A 116 -16.29 6.65 -5.92
N GLU A 117 -17.26 7.53 -6.13
CA GLU A 117 -17.21 8.94 -5.75
C GLU A 117 -17.09 9.08 -4.22
N GLU A 118 -17.89 8.35 -3.45
CA GLU A 118 -17.79 8.34 -1.99
C GLU A 118 -16.42 7.83 -1.51
N TYR A 119 -15.91 6.75 -2.12
CA TYR A 119 -14.60 6.22 -1.80
C TYR A 119 -13.48 7.21 -2.15
N ARG A 120 -13.58 7.82 -3.32
CA ARG A 120 -12.65 8.83 -3.83
C ARG A 120 -12.62 10.02 -2.88
N ASP A 121 -13.78 10.60 -2.54
CA ASP A 121 -13.86 11.72 -1.61
C ASP A 121 -13.28 11.36 -0.24
N PHE A 122 -13.56 10.14 0.24
CA PHE A 122 -12.94 9.62 1.45
C PHE A 122 -11.41 9.55 1.39
N VAL A 123 -10.81 9.16 0.25
CA VAL A 123 -9.35 9.10 0.12
C VAL A 123 -8.77 10.51 0.00
N TYR A 124 -9.35 11.35 -0.85
CA TYR A 124 -8.80 12.67 -1.17
C TYR A 124 -8.99 13.72 -0.06
N ASN A 125 -10.02 13.61 0.78
CA ASN A 125 -10.32 14.61 1.82
C ASN A 125 -9.20 14.83 2.85
N GLN A 126 -8.23 13.92 2.94
CA GLN A 126 -7.13 13.95 3.91
C GLN A 126 -5.76 13.84 3.23
N ALA A 127 -5.71 13.98 1.89
CA ALA A 127 -4.47 13.97 1.13
C ALA A 127 -3.51 15.08 1.55
N ALA A 128 -4.01 16.31 1.66
CA ALA A 128 -3.20 17.46 2.09
C ALA A 128 -2.64 17.27 3.50
N TYR A 129 -3.46 16.77 4.44
CA TYR A 129 -3.05 16.49 5.80
C TYR A 129 -1.95 15.43 5.86
N GLN A 130 -2.09 14.33 5.12
CA GLN A 130 -1.08 13.26 5.11
C GLN A 130 0.24 13.72 4.48
N ILE A 131 0.18 14.56 3.43
CA ILE A 131 1.37 15.19 2.84
C ILE A 131 2.07 16.06 3.90
N HIS A 132 1.32 16.93 4.56
CA HIS A 132 1.86 17.85 5.57
C HIS A 132 2.47 17.11 6.78
N LEU A 133 1.80 16.08 7.30
CA LEU A 133 2.34 15.24 8.38
C LEU A 133 3.67 14.59 8.00
N ARG A 134 3.85 14.20 6.74
CA ARG A 134 5.09 13.59 6.27
C ARG A 134 6.21 14.62 6.17
N GLU A 135 5.90 15.84 5.77
CA GLU A 135 6.85 16.96 5.79
C GLU A 135 7.30 17.26 7.22
N ILE A 136 6.37 17.36 8.16
CA ILE A 136 6.70 17.55 9.59
C ILE A 136 7.59 16.41 10.10
N LYS A 137 7.23 15.15 9.82
CA LYS A 137 8.06 14.00 10.25
C LYS A 137 9.48 14.07 9.69
N HIS A 138 9.67 14.56 8.48
CA HIS A 138 11.00 14.72 7.90
C HIS A 138 11.80 15.81 8.62
N LEU A 139 11.15 16.88 9.09
CA LEU A 139 11.78 17.96 9.87
C LEU A 139 12.10 17.59 11.32
N LEU A 140 11.43 16.56 11.88
CA LEU A 140 11.64 16.11 13.26
C LEU A 140 12.66 14.98 13.38
N VAL A 141 13.17 14.45 12.27
CA VAL A 141 14.13 13.36 12.23
C VAL A 141 15.43 13.89 11.63
N ASP A 142 16.09 14.75 12.41
CA ASP A 142 17.53 15.08 12.33
C ASP A 142 18.21 14.58 13.62
#